data_AF-A0A3R9RWI9-F1
#
_entry.id   AF-A0A3R9RWI9-F1
#
_cell.length_a   1.000
_cell.length_b   1.000
_cell.length_c   1.000
_cell.angle_alpha   90.00
_cell.angle_beta   90.00
_cell.angle_gamma   90.00
#
_symmetry.space_group_name_H-M   'P 1'
#
loop_
_entity.id
_entity.type
_entity.pdbx_description
1 polymer ?
#
loop_
_entity_poly.entity_id
_entity_poly.type
_entity_poly.pdbx_seq_one_letter_code
_entity_poly.pdbx_strand_id
1 'polypeptide(L)' 'MLIACRFELQMGQFHIEANFQSDASVIGLFGVSGSGKTSILHAIAGLNTPRSGLIKIQDQTW' A
#
# COMPACT_ATOMS: atom_id res chain seq x y z
N MET A 1 -0.29 14.80 6.28
CA MET A 1 -0.78 13.58 6.94
C MET A 1 0.25 12.51 6.65
N LEU A 2 1.01 12.03 7.64
CA LEU A 2 2.08 11.08 7.36
C LEU A 2 1.48 9.71 7.03
N ILE A 3 1.78 9.19 5.84
CA ILE A 3 1.58 7.79 5.50
C ILE A 3 2.95 7.15 5.30
N ALA A 4 3.18 6.01 5.93
CA ALA A 4 4.37 5.21 5.76
C ALA A 4 3.96 3.75 5.56
N CYS A 5 4.26 3.21 4.39
CA CYS A 5 3.86 1.87 3.98
C CYS A 5 5.10 1.08 3.62
N ARG A 6 5.27 -0.07 4.26
CA ARG A 6 6.25 -1.07 3.85
C ARG A 6 5.62 -2.45 4.01
N PHE A 7 5.14 -3.03 2.91
CA PHE A 7 4.39 -4.28 2.97
C PHE A 7 4.47 -5.09 1.67
N GLU A 8 4.15 -6.38 1.77
CA GLU A 8 4.10 -7.31 0.65
C GLU A 8 2.68 -7.80 0.38
N LEU A 9 2.28 -7.84 -0.89
CA LEU A 9 1.03 -8.45 -1.34
C LEU A 9 1.32 -9.66 -2.23
N GLN A 10 0.53 -10.72 -2.06
CA GLN A 10 0.53 -11.90 -2.92
C GLN A 10 -0.87 -12.14 -3.49
N MET A 11 -1.01 -12.14 -4.82
CA MET A 11 -2.24 -12.47 -5.54
C MET A 11 -1.94 -13.54 -6.59
N GLY A 12 -2.02 -14.81 -6.18
CA GLY A 12 -1.64 -15.92 -7.06
C GLY A 12 -0.14 -15.88 -7.39
N GLN A 13 0.21 -15.72 -8.67
CA GLN A 13 1.61 -15.56 -9.11
C GLN A 13 2.11 -14.10 -9.08
N PHE A 14 1.23 -13.14 -8.81
CA PHE A 14 1.57 -11.72 -8.81
C PHE A 14 2.02 -11.28 -7.41
N HIS A 15 3.20 -10.66 -7.36
CA HIS A 15 3.84 -10.19 -6.13
C HIS A 15 4.10 -8.68 -6.21
N ILE A 16 3.79 -7.97 -5.13
CA ILE A 16 4.06 -6.53 -5.00
C ILE A 16 4.79 -6.30 -3.69
N GLU A 17 5.93 -5.61 -3.76
CA GLU A 17 6.57 -4.97 -2.62
C GLU A 17 6.27 -3.46 -2.68
N ALA A 18 5.54 -2.95 -1.70
CA ALA A 18 5.25 -1.53 -1.57
C ALA A 18 6.12 -0.93 -0.47
N ASN A 19 6.94 0.07 -0.81
CA ASN A 19 7.79 0.78 0.14
C ASN A 19 7.77 2.29 -0.19
N PHE A 20 6.92 3.04 0.50
CA PHE A 20 6.78 4.48 0.27
C PHE A 20 6.40 5.22 1.55
N GLN A 21 6.76 6.50 1.59
CA GLN A 21 6.39 7.42 2.66
C GLN A 21 6.07 8.79 2.06
N SER A 22 5.07 9.45 2.61
CA SER A 22 4.69 10.81 2.21
C SER A 22 3.95 11.52 3.33
N ASP A 23 4.10 12.84 3.42
CA ASP A 23 3.34 13.71 4.30
C ASP A 23 2.33 14.59 3.54
N ALA A 24 2.27 14.46 2.22
CA ALA A 24 1.39 15.24 1.34
C ALA A 24 -0.09 15.10 1.70
N SER A 25 -0.87 16.15 1.45
CA SER A 25 -2.32 16.13 1.64
C SER A 25 -3.06 15.28 0.61
N VAL A 26 -2.47 15.13 -0.59
CA VAL A 26 -3.01 14.32 -1.70
C VAL A 26 -1.86 13.57 -2.36
N ILE A 27 -2.05 12.27 -2.59
CA ILE A 27 -1.05 11.39 -3.21
C ILE A 27 -1.69 10.70 -4.42
N GLY A 28 -1.00 10.74 -5.57
CA GLY A 28 -1.39 10.00 -6.77
C GLY A 28 -0.54 8.75 -6.94
N LEU A 29 -1.18 7.61 -7.23
CA LEU A 29 -0.51 6.35 -7.56
C LEU A 29 -0.68 6.05 -9.06
N PHE A 30 0.42 6.09 -9.81
CA PHE A 30 0.43 5.95 -11.27
C PHE A 30 1.06 4.62 -11.72
N GLY A 31 0.68 4.15 -12.90
CA GLY A 31 1.20 2.92 -13.50
C GLY A 31 0.25 2.30 -14.52
N VAL A 32 0.77 1.41 -15.37
CA VAL A 32 -0.02 0.70 -16.41
C VAL A 32 -1.14 -0.15 -15.82
N SER A 33 -2.13 -0.53 -16.63
CA SER A 33 -3.17 -1.47 -16.20
C SER A 33 -2.53 -2.78 -15.70
N GLY A 34 -3.06 -3.35 -14.61
CA GLY A 34 -2.50 -4.56 -13.99
C GLY A 34 -1.29 -4.36 -13.08
N SER A 35 -0.74 -3.15 -12.95
CA SER A 35 0.46 -2.89 -12.13
C SER A 35 0.24 -2.97 -10.60
N GLY A 36 -0.94 -3.36 -10.13
CA GLY A 36 -1.22 -3.51 -8.69
C GLY A 36 -1.74 -2.28 -7.95
N LYS A 37 -2.07 -1.18 -8.65
CA LYS A 37 -2.57 0.06 -8.01
C LYS A 37 -3.77 -0.16 -7.10
N THR A 38 -4.81 -0.80 -7.63
CA THR A 38 -6.03 -1.11 -6.86
C THR A 38 -5.72 -2.01 -5.66
N SER A 39 -4.81 -2.97 -5.83
CA SER A 39 -4.39 -3.88 -4.75
C SER A 39 -3.69 -3.14 -3.62
N ILE A 40 -2.80 -2.20 -3.93
CA ILE A 40 -2.15 -1.32 -2.95
C ILE A 40 -3.18 -0.47 -2.21
N LEU A 41 -4.12 0.15 -2.94
CA LEU A 41 -5.18 0.96 -2.32
C LEU A 41 -6.10 0.13 -1.42
N HIS A 42 -6.46 -1.09 -1.83
CA HIS A 42 -7.24 -2.01 -1.00
C HIS A 42 -6.49 -2.41 0.26
N ALA A 43 -5.17 -2.60 0.20
CA ALA A 43 -4.37 -2.90 1.38
C ALA A 43 -4.36 -1.72 2.37
N ILE A 44 -4.14 -0.50 1.89
CA ILE A 44 -4.19 0.72 2.70
C ILE A 44 -5.59 0.93 3.32
N ALA A 45 -6.66 0.59 2.58
CA ALA A 45 -8.03 0.67 3.07
C ALA A 45 -8.44 -0.47 4.03
N GLY A 46 -7.55 -1.42 4.32
CA GLY A 46 -7.83 -2.57 5.18
C GLY A 46 -8.71 -3.65 4.53
N LEU A 47 -8.93 -3.58 3.22
CA LEU A 47 -9.73 -4.54 2.46
C LEU A 47 -8.92 -5.76 2.00
N ASN A 48 -7.59 -5.66 2.03
CA ASN A 48 -6.67 -6.74 1.67
C ASN A 48 -5.50 -6.77 2.65
N THR A 49 -5.41 -7.81 3.48
CA THR A 49 -4.34 -7.93 4.47
C THR A 49 -3.01 -8.25 3.78
N PRO A 50 -1.95 -7.44 3.97
CA PRO A 50 -0.62 -7.78 3.48
C PRO A 50 -0.10 -9.09 4.08
N ARG A 51 0.74 -9.80 3.33
CA ARG A 51 1.41 -11.01 3.82
C ARG A 51 2.41 -10.68 4.94
N SER A 52 3.04 -9.52 4.84
CA SER A 52 4.05 -9.03 5.79
C SER A 52 4.12 -7.51 5.73
N GLY A 53 4.76 -6.92 6.75
CA GLY A 53 5.03 -5.50 6.82
C GLY A 53 4.03 -4.73 7.66
N LEU A 54 3.92 -3.43 7.39
CA LEU A 54 3.06 -2.50 8.13
C LEU A 54 2.52 -1.39 7.23
N ILE A 55 1.36 -0.88 7.64
CA ILE A 55 0.77 0.34 7.09
C ILE A 55 0.58 1.31 8.26
N LYS A 56 1.28 2.45 8.21
CA LYS A 56 1.18 3.50 9.23
C LYS A 56 0.50 4.72 8.63
N ILE A 57 -0.59 5.16 9.26
CA ILE A 57 -1.32 6.38 8.93
C ILE A 57 -1.35 7.24 10.19
N GLN A 58 -0.68 8.39 10.12
CA GLN A 58 -0.44 9.26 11.28
C GLN A 58 0.20 8.45 12.42
N ASP A 59 -0.48 8.30 13.55
CA ASP A 59 -0.02 7.57 14.73
C ASP A 59 -0.57 6.15 14.81
N GLN A 60 -1.44 5.75 13.88
CA GLN A 60 -2.01 4.41 13.84
C GLN A 60 -1.18 3.51 12.93
N THR A 61 -0.85 2.32 13.44
CA THR A 61 -0.16 1.27 12.68
C THR A 61 -1.06 0.06 12.62
N TRP A 62 -1.20 -0.49 11.42
CA TRP A 62 -1.92 -1.71 11.12
C TRP A 62 -0.95 -2.78 10.60
#